data_AF-A0A9D8TGX0-F1
#
_entry.id   AF-A0A9D8TGX0-F1
#
_cell.length_a   1.000
_cell.length_b   1.000
_cell.length_c   1.000
_cell.angle_alpha   90.00
_cell.angle_beta   90.00
_cell.angle_gamma   90.00
#
_symmetry.space_group_name_H-M   'P 1'
#
loop_
_entity.id
_entity.type
_entity.pdbx_description
1 polymer ?
#
loop_
_entity_poly.entity_id
_entity_poly.type
_entity_poly.pdbx_seq_one_letter_code
_entity_poly.pdbx_strand_id
1 'polypeptide(L)' 'MKKVLTICMIAFALASCNEKMAPVMVDGLQFDYLDESVDPKQDFYQYANGGWMEKNPLPAEYARFGSFDMLAANVQKQL' A
#
# COMPACT_ATOMS: atom_id res chain seq x y z
N MET A 1 30.40 34.95 19.47
CA MET A 1 29.70 34.09 20.47
C MET A 1 28.18 34.11 20.28
N LYS A 2 27.51 35.27 20.30
CA LYS A 2 26.04 35.37 20.09
C LYS A 2 25.57 34.80 18.74
N LYS A 3 26.30 35.09 17.64
CA LYS A 3 25.99 34.57 16.29
C LYS A 3 26.15 33.05 16.14
N VAL A 4 27.07 32.44 16.90
CA VAL A 4 27.29 30.98 16.90
C VAL A 4 26.16 30.28 17.67
N LEU A 5 25.68 30.91 18.75
CA LEU A 5 24.54 30.44 19.53
C LEU A 5 23.22 30.51 18.73
N THR A 6 23.04 31.54 17.89
CA THR A 6 21.87 31.68 17.01
C THR A 6 21.83 30.66 15.87
N ILE A 7 22.99 30.25 15.33
CA ILE A 7 23.08 29.28 14.22
C ILE A 7 22.70 27.86 14.66
N CYS A 8 23.00 27.46 15.90
CA CYS A 8 22.62 26.15 16.43
C CYS A 8 21.09 25.99 16.62
N MET A 9 20.38 27.09 16.86
CA MET A 9 18.92 27.06 17.09
C MET A 9 18.12 26.79 15.80
N ILE A 10 18.63 27.21 14.64
CA ILE A 10 17.97 27.03 13.35
C ILE A 10 18.13 25.58 12.84
N ALA A 11 19.24 24.93 13.15
CA ALA A 11 19.49 23.53 12.76
C ALA A 11 18.57 22.53 13.51
N PHE A 12 18.14 22.86 14.72
CA PHE A 12 17.21 22.00 15.50
C PHE A 12 15.76 22.06 15.00
N ALA A 13 15.36 23.14 14.33
CA ALA A 13 13.98 23.31 13.84
C ALA A 13 13.66 22.43 12.60
N LEU A 14 14.66 22.09 11.78
CA LEU A 14 14.47 21.29 10.56
C LEU A 14 14.37 19.78 10.83
N ALA A 15 14.72 19.31 12.03
CA ALA A 15 14.62 17.91 12.41
C ALA A 15 13.25 17.53 13.03
N SER A 16 12.38 18.52 13.30
CA SER A 16 11.12 18.30 14.02
C SER A 16 9.94 17.90 13.13
N CYS A 17 10.08 17.91 11.81
CA CYS A 17 9.04 17.49 10.86
C CYS A 17 9.54 16.28 10.07
N ASN A 18 9.67 15.14 10.73
CA ASN A 18 9.79 13.86 10.03
C ASN A 18 9.09 12.77 10.83
N GLU A 19 7.81 13.00 11.15
CA GLU A 19 6.94 11.91 11.57
C GLU A 19 6.68 11.04 10.35
N LYS A 20 7.48 9.98 10.20
CA LYS A 20 7.10 8.86 9.36
C LYS A 20 5.84 8.28 9.98
N MET A 21 4.67 8.61 9.41
CA MET A 21 3.42 7.94 9.77
C MET A 21 3.66 6.44 9.61
N ALA A 22 3.65 5.71 10.73
CA ALA A 22 3.70 4.27 10.68
C ALA A 22 2.49 3.80 9.86
N PRO A 23 2.65 2.80 8.97
CA PRO A 23 1.53 2.28 8.21
C PRO A 23 0.43 1.84 9.18
N VAL A 24 -0.78 2.35 8.97
CA VAL A 24 -1.95 1.95 9.76
C VAL A 24 -2.24 0.50 9.38
N MET A 25 -1.85 -0.42 10.28
CA MET A 25 -2.16 -1.84 10.12
C MET A 25 -3.63 -2.04 10.49
N VAL A 26 -4.52 -1.94 9.50
CA VAL A 26 -5.92 -2.34 9.66
C VAL A 26 -6.01 -3.83 9.36
N ASP A 27 -6.40 -4.63 10.37
CA ASP A 27 -6.65 -6.05 10.17
C ASP A 27 -7.66 -6.27 9.04
N GLY A 28 -7.31 -7.15 8.10
CA GLY A 28 -8.15 -7.52 6.95
C GLY A 28 -7.96 -6.68 5.69
N LEU A 29 -7.13 -5.63 5.71
CA LEU A 29 -6.76 -4.87 4.50
C LEU A 29 -5.33 -5.19 4.04
N GLN A 30 -5.19 -5.51 2.76
CA GLN A 30 -3.91 -5.80 2.10
C GLN A 30 -3.45 -4.54 1.36
N PHE A 31 -2.77 -3.63 2.07
CA PHE A 31 -2.30 -2.38 1.47
C PHE A 31 -1.22 -2.57 0.40
N ASP A 32 -0.56 -3.73 0.38
CA ASP A 32 0.43 -4.10 -0.64
C ASP A 32 -0.20 -4.50 -1.99
N TYR A 33 -1.53 -4.52 -2.10
CA TYR A 33 -2.27 -4.70 -3.36
C TYR A 33 -2.62 -3.38 -4.04
N LEU A 34 -2.39 -2.25 -3.39
CA LEU A 34 -2.61 -0.94 -3.98
C LEU A 34 -1.59 -0.67 -5.11
N ASP A 35 -2.09 -0.05 -6.18
CA ASP A 35 -1.28 0.58 -7.23
C ASP A 35 -1.31 2.09 -7.03
N GLU A 36 -0.37 2.58 -6.20
CA GLU A 36 -0.26 4.01 -5.86
C GLU A 36 0.19 4.88 -7.05
N SER A 37 0.52 4.28 -8.21
CA SER A 37 0.82 5.04 -9.43
C SER A 37 -0.45 5.60 -10.10
N VAL A 38 -1.62 5.10 -9.71
CA VAL A 38 -2.91 5.49 -10.28
C VAL A 38 -3.67 6.45 -9.36
N ASP A 39 -4.17 7.55 -9.92
CA ASP A 39 -5.08 8.44 -9.19
C ASP A 39 -6.40 7.70 -8.91
N PRO A 40 -6.77 7.45 -7.64
CA PRO A 40 -7.99 6.73 -7.28
C PRO A 40 -9.27 7.41 -7.79
N LYS A 41 -9.23 8.69 -8.13
CA LYS A 41 -10.38 9.41 -8.70
C LYS A 41 -10.58 9.12 -10.18
N GLN A 42 -9.54 8.67 -10.88
CA GLN A 42 -9.59 8.34 -12.30
C GLN A 42 -9.93 6.86 -12.51
N ASP A 43 -9.28 5.98 -11.76
CA ASP A 43 -9.55 4.54 -11.79
C ASP A 43 -9.34 3.92 -10.40
N PHE A 44 -10.42 3.87 -9.63
CA PHE A 44 -10.39 3.27 -8.31
C PHE A 44 -10.15 1.75 -8.35
N TYR A 45 -10.57 1.07 -9.42
CA TYR A 45 -10.40 -0.38 -9.52
C TYR A 45 -8.93 -0.74 -9.71
N GLN A 46 -8.23 -0.05 -10.61
CA GLN A 46 -6.80 -0.22 -10.79
C GLN A 46 -6.03 0.23 -9.55
N TYR A 47 -6.37 1.39 -8.95
CA TYR A 47 -5.72 1.81 -7.70
C TYR A 47 -5.86 0.76 -6.59
N ALA A 48 -7.06 0.20 -6.38
CA ALA A 48 -7.30 -0.72 -5.28
C ALA A 48 -6.77 -2.16 -5.52
N ASN A 49 -6.72 -2.61 -6.78
CA ASN A 49 -6.44 -4.01 -7.12
C ASN A 49 -5.22 -4.21 -8.03
N GLY A 50 -4.59 -3.15 -8.53
CA GLY A 50 -3.54 -3.21 -9.53
C GLY A 50 -2.33 -4.04 -9.09
N GLY A 51 -1.89 -3.84 -7.84
CA GLY A 51 -0.82 -4.65 -7.25
C GLY A 51 -1.22 -6.12 -7.08
N TRP A 52 -2.50 -6.42 -6.81
CA TRP A 52 -2.99 -7.80 -6.78
C TRP A 52 -2.96 -8.44 -8.18
N MET A 53 -3.44 -7.73 -9.20
CA MET A 53 -3.47 -8.21 -10.58
C MET A 53 -2.06 -8.47 -11.12
N GLU A 54 -1.09 -7.61 -10.79
CA GLU A 54 0.32 -7.82 -11.16
C GLU A 54 0.89 -9.08 -10.49
N LYS A 55 0.60 -9.30 -9.20
CA LYS A 55 1.06 -10.47 -8.43
C LYS A 55 0.33 -11.77 -8.80
N ASN A 56 -0.86 -11.68 -9.39
CA ASN A 56 -1.72 -12.83 -9.68
C ASN A 56 -2.19 -12.80 -11.15
N PRO A 57 -1.27 -12.99 -12.12
CA PRO A 57 -1.65 -13.03 -13.53
C PRO A 57 -2.60 -14.20 -13.78
N LEU A 58 -3.64 -13.96 -14.59
CA LEU A 58 -4.63 -14.97 -14.94
C LEU A 58 -3.98 -16.10 -15.75
N PRO A 59 -3.93 -17.34 -15.24
CA PRO A 59 -3.40 -18.47 -15.99
C PRO A 59 -4.31 -18.80 -17.18
N ALA A 60 -3.74 -19.33 -18.27
CA ALA A 60 -4.47 -19.61 -19.51
C ALA A 60 -5.59 -20.64 -19.34
N GLU A 61 -5.52 -21.46 -18.28
CA GLU A 61 -6.51 -22.48 -17.95
C GLU A 61 -7.80 -21.90 -17.37
N TYR A 62 -7.81 -20.63 -16.95
CA TYR A 62 -8.94 -19.99 -16.29
C TYR A 62 -9.49 -18.80 -17.11
N ALA A 63 -10.81 -18.72 -17.22
CA ALA A 63 -11.48 -17.57 -17.85
C ALA A 63 -11.52 -16.32 -16.95
N ARG A 64 -11.43 -16.53 -15.62
CA ARG A 64 -11.34 -15.48 -14.59
C ARG A 64 -10.73 -16.06 -13.32
N PHE A 65 -10.12 -15.18 -12.53
CA PHE A 65 -9.65 -15.52 -11.20
C PHE A 65 -9.67 -14.27 -10.33
N GLY A 66 -10.24 -14.39 -9.13
CA GLY A 66 -10.36 -13.30 -8.16
C GLY A 66 -10.58 -13.79 -6.74
N SER A 67 -10.95 -12.88 -5.84
CA SER A 67 -11.14 -13.17 -4.41
C SER A 67 -12.16 -14.27 -4.13
N PHE A 68 -13.27 -14.31 -4.87
CA PHE A 68 -14.28 -15.37 -4.73
C PHE A 68 -13.80 -16.73 -5.23
N ASP A 69 -13.02 -16.77 -6.30
CA ASP A 69 -12.43 -18.02 -6.81
C ASP A 69 -11.39 -18.55 -5.81
N MET A 70 -10.60 -17.65 -5.22
CA MET A 70 -9.66 -17.98 -4.15
C MET A 70 -10.39 -18.51 -2.91
N LEU A 71 -11.50 -17.88 -2.50
CA LEU A 71 -12.33 -18.38 -1.41
C LEU A 71 -12.85 -19.79 -1.69
N ALA A 72 -13.41 -20.03 -2.89
CA ALA A 72 -13.91 -21.33 -3.29
C ALA A 72 -12.78 -22.39 -3.30
N ALA A 73 -11.62 -22.05 -3.85
CA ALA A 73 -10.45 -22.93 -3.87
C ALA A 73 -9.97 -23.27 -2.45
N ASN A 74 -10.00 -22.31 -1.53
CA ASN A 74 -9.62 -22.53 -0.13
C ASN A 74 -10.62 -23.44 0.59
N VAL A 75 -11.93 -23.24 0.38
CA VAL A 75 -12.96 -24.13 0.92
C VAL A 75 -12.79 -25.56 0.39
N GLN A 76 -12.54 -25.71 -0.91
CA GLN A 76 -12.33 -27.03 -1.52
C GLN A 76 -11.13 -27.78 -0.93
N LYS A 77 -10.05 -27.09 -0.53
CA LYS A 77 -8.87 -27.71 0.10
C LYS A 77 -9.12 -28.23 1.51
N GLN A 78 -10.20 -27.81 2.16
CA GLN A 78 -10.54 -28.22 3.53
C GLN A 78 -11.46 -29.44 3.58
N LEU A 79 -11.96 -29.90 2.42
CA LEU A 79 -12.76 -31.11 2.27
C LEU A 79 -11.86 -32.33 2.02
#